data_AF-A0A7J2R440-F1
#
_entry.id   AF-A0A7J2R440-F1
#
_cell.length_a   1.000
_cell.length_b   1.000
_cell.length_c   1.000
_cell.angle_alpha   90.00
_cell.angle_beta   90.00
_cell.angle_gamma   90.00
#
_symmetry.space_group_name_H-M   'P 1'
#
loop_
_entity.id
_entity.type
_entity.pdbx_description
1 polymer ?
#
loop_
_entity_poly.entity_id
_entity_poly.type
_entity_poly.pdbx_seq_one_letter_code
_entity_poly.pdbx_strand_id
1 'polypeptide(L)'
;MVNIYLSDDRENVEIQLSGNKFQDILTLLKSRYFQYNSDNKTWSSTPKKIYSILDDIGDIDDYYIEPSALEFLKNNLAKKETKFIRRKFSPNLLELPPLEGKPPFENFQLIDIKKGISQNRLMLAHEMGLG
;
A
#
# COMPACT_ATOMS: atom_id res chain seq x y z
N MET A 1 -13.99 5.05 -27.21
CA MET A 1 -14.77 5.46 -26.04
C MET A 1 -14.50 4.51 -24.87
N VAL A 2 -13.90 5.06 -23.82
CA VAL A 2 -13.57 4.33 -22.59
C VAL A 2 -14.65 4.58 -21.55
N ASN A 3 -15.22 3.53 -20.98
CA ASN A 3 -16.21 3.63 -19.91
C ASN A 3 -15.58 3.17 -18.59
N ILE A 4 -15.73 3.98 -17.55
CA ILE A 4 -15.20 3.71 -16.21
C ILE A 4 -16.37 3.69 -15.24
N TYR A 5 -16.58 2.55 -14.58
CA TYR A 5 -17.71 2.31 -13.70
C TYR A 5 -17.30 1.58 -12.43
N LEU A 6 -18.19 1.58 -11.45
CA LEU A 6 -17.99 0.84 -10.21
C LEU A 6 -18.43 -0.61 -10.42
N SER A 7 -17.59 -1.57 -10.02
CA SER A 7 -17.92 -3.00 -10.08
C SER A 7 -19.21 -3.30 -9.31
N ASP A 8 -19.92 -4.37 -9.68
CA ASP A 8 -21.20 -4.76 -9.07
C ASP A 8 -21.07 -4.99 -7.56
N ASP A 9 -19.93 -5.53 -7.11
CA ASP A 9 -19.61 -5.76 -5.70
C ASP A 9 -19.26 -4.45 -4.96
N ARG A 10 -19.15 -3.33 -5.67
CA ARG A 10 -18.78 -1.98 -5.18
C ARG A 10 -17.43 -1.89 -4.49
N GLU A 11 -16.58 -2.91 -4.65
CA GLU A 11 -15.25 -2.95 -4.03
C GLU A 11 -14.16 -2.34 -4.92
N ASN A 12 -14.37 -2.32 -6.24
CA ASN A 12 -13.35 -1.90 -7.21
C ASN A 12 -13.96 -1.06 -8.33
N VAL A 13 -13.11 -0.28 -9.01
CA VAL A 13 -13.46 0.46 -10.23
C VAL A 13 -12.93 -0.32 -11.43
N GLU A 14 -13.78 -0.46 -12.44
CA GLU A 14 -13.52 -1.22 -13.66
C GLU A 14 -13.51 -0.30 -14.88
N ILE A 15 -12.64 -0.62 -15.82
CA ILE A 15 -12.47 0.10 -17.09
C ILE A 15 -12.88 -0.83 -18.22
N GLN A 16 -13.88 -0.42 -18.98
CA GLN A 16 -14.32 -1.09 -20.18
C GLN A 16 -13.89 -0.30 -21.42
N LEU A 17 -13.25 -1.01 -22.35
CA LEU A 17 -12.72 -0.43 -23.58
C LEU A 17 -13.64 -0.70 -24.75
N SER A 18 -13.96 0.35 -25.52
CA SER A 18 -14.68 0.23 -26.79
C SER A 18 -14.20 1.27 -27.80
N GLY A 19 -14.33 1.00 -29.10
CA GLY A 19 -14.03 1.97 -30.17
C GLY A 19 -12.64 1.85 -30.83
N ASN A 20 -12.28 2.88 -31.58
CA ASN A 20 -11.19 2.82 -32.58
C ASN A 20 -9.77 2.90 -31.99
N LYS A 21 -9.60 3.52 -30.82
CA LYS A 21 -8.31 3.67 -30.11
C LYS A 21 -8.03 2.50 -29.14
N PHE A 22 -8.73 1.38 -29.30
CA PHE A 22 -8.68 0.23 -28.40
C PHE A 22 -7.26 -0.27 -28.15
N GLN A 23 -6.46 -0.39 -29.21
CA GLN A 23 -5.12 -0.98 -29.13
C GLN A 23 -4.14 -0.12 -28.32
N ASP A 24 -4.22 1.20 -28.45
CA ASP A 24 -3.35 2.14 -27.74
C ASP A 24 -3.65 2.11 -26.24
N ILE A 25 -4.93 2.15 -25.88
CA ILE A 25 -5.39 2.11 -24.49
C ILE A 25 -5.12 0.73 -23.87
N LEU A 26 -5.32 -0.35 -24.63
CA LEU A 26 -4.96 -1.71 -24.19
C LEU A 26 -3.46 -1.80 -23.86
N THR A 27 -2.60 -1.20 -24.69
CA THR A 27 -1.15 -1.18 -24.48
C THR A 27 -0.79 -0.37 -23.23
N LEU A 28 -1.45 0.77 -23.02
CA LEU A 28 -1.32 1.57 -21.80
C LEU A 28 -1.68 0.75 -20.54
N LEU A 29 -2.85 0.10 -20.52
CA LEU A 29 -3.30 -0.70 -19.38
C LEU A 29 -2.35 -1.86 -19.08
N LYS A 30 -1.86 -2.55 -20.12
CA LYS A 30 -0.86 -3.61 -19.97
C LYS A 30 0.46 -3.08 -19.40
N SER A 31 0.94 -1.93 -19.89
CA SER A 31 2.19 -1.32 -19.41
C SER A 31 2.14 -0.91 -17.93
N ARG A 32 0.94 -0.59 -17.42
CA ARG A 32 0.71 -0.19 -16.01
C ARG A 32 0.29 -1.36 -15.11
N TYR A 33 0.34 -2.59 -15.62
CA TYR A 33 -0.01 -3.82 -14.92
C TYR A 33 -1.45 -3.83 -14.38
N PHE A 34 -2.41 -3.43 -15.22
CA PHE A 34 -3.82 -3.65 -14.93
C PHE A 34 -4.18 -5.13 -15.10
N GLN A 35 -5.13 -5.60 -14.30
CA GLN A 35 -5.61 -6.97 -14.36
C GLN A 35 -6.86 -7.03 -15.24
N TYR A 36 -6.91 -8.00 -16.14
CA TYR A 36 -8.06 -8.23 -17.00
C TYR A 36 -9.00 -9.24 -16.36
N ASN A 37 -10.27 -8.87 -16.21
CA ASN A 37 -11.34 -9.75 -15.80
C ASN A 37 -12.05 -10.28 -17.07
N SER A 38 -11.97 -11.59 -17.30
CA SER A 38 -12.56 -12.25 -18.47
C SER A 38 -14.08 -12.24 -18.48
N ASP A 39 -14.69 -12.28 -17.29
CA ASP A 39 -16.13 -12.50 -17.13
C ASP A 39 -16.89 -11.22 -17.54
N ASN A 40 -16.40 -10.09 -17.03
CA ASN A 40 -16.97 -8.76 -17.30
C ASN A 40 -16.31 -8.05 -18.50
N LYS A 41 -15.25 -8.64 -19.08
CA LYS A 41 -14.41 -8.05 -20.14
C LYS A 41 -13.87 -6.66 -19.77
N THR A 42 -13.42 -6.54 -18.53
CA THR A 42 -13.01 -5.26 -17.93
C THR A 42 -11.59 -5.31 -17.40
N TRP A 43 -11.03 -4.13 -17.18
CA TRP A 43 -9.72 -3.96 -16.59
C TRP A 43 -9.85 -3.31 -15.22
N SER A 44 -9.18 -3.85 -14.22
CA SER A 44 -9.21 -3.34 -12.86
C SER A 44 -7.80 -3.14 -12.30
N SER A 45 -7.70 -2.22 -11.34
CA SER A 45 -6.48 -1.99 -10.56
C SER A 45 -6.84 -1.24 -9.28
N THR A 46 -5.81 -0.79 -8.54
CA THR A 46 -6.05 0.03 -7.36
C THR A 46 -6.63 1.40 -7.74
N PRO A 47 -7.50 2.00 -6.91
CA PRO A 47 -8.10 3.31 -7.18
C PRO A 47 -7.08 4.41 -7.51
N LYS A 48 -5.92 4.38 -6.84
CA LYS A 48 -4.82 5.32 -7.10
C LYS A 48 -4.24 5.17 -8.51
N LYS A 49 -4.05 3.94 -8.97
CA LYS A 49 -3.54 3.67 -10.32
C LYS A 49 -4.55 4.08 -11.38
N ILE A 50 -5.83 3.78 -11.18
CA ILE A 50 -6.92 4.18 -12.07
C ILE A 50 -6.92 5.71 -12.22
N TYR A 51 -6.87 6.44 -11.10
CA TYR A 51 -6.82 7.90 -11.15
C TYR A 51 -5.60 8.44 -11.89
N SER A 52 -4.42 7.82 -11.73
CA SER A 52 -3.18 8.28 -12.37
C SER A 52 -3.13 8.11 -13.88
N ILE A 53 -4.00 7.29 -14.48
CA ILE A 53 -4.03 7.05 -15.93
C ILE A 53 -5.19 7.78 -16.63
N LEU A 54 -6.03 8.51 -15.90
CA LEU A 54 -7.17 9.22 -16.50
C LEU A 54 -6.71 10.29 -17.49
N ASP A 55 -5.64 11.02 -17.16
CA ASP A 55 -5.03 12.03 -18.04
C ASP A 55 -4.45 11.36 -19.28
N ASP A 56 -3.66 10.28 -19.10
CA ASP A 56 -3.09 9.47 -20.20
C ASP A 56 -4.19 8.94 -21.15
N ILE A 57 -5.35 8.52 -20.60
CA ILE A 57 -6.50 8.07 -21.42
C ILE A 57 -7.11 9.25 -22.19
N GLY A 58 -7.32 10.39 -21.53
CA GLY A 58 -7.90 11.59 -22.14
C GLY A 58 -7.07 12.16 -23.30
N ASP A 59 -5.75 11.99 -23.27
CA ASP A 59 -4.87 12.36 -24.38
C ASP A 59 -5.03 11.42 -25.60
N ILE A 60 -5.48 10.18 -25.38
CA ILE A 60 -5.61 9.14 -26.42
C ILE A 60 -7.03 9.13 -27.02
N ASP A 61 -8.06 9.12 -26.17
CA ASP A 61 -9.47 8.97 -26.53
C ASP A 61 -10.40 9.58 -25.45
N ASP A 62 -11.65 9.83 -25.83
CA ASP A 62 -12.66 10.31 -24.89
C ASP A 62 -13.05 9.18 -23.91
N TYR A 63 -13.20 9.56 -22.64
CA TYR A 63 -13.64 8.68 -21.57
C TYR A 63 -14.85 9.23 -20.83
N TYR A 64 -15.69 8.31 -20.35
CA TYR A 64 -16.82 8.58 -19.48
C TYR A 64 -16.60 7.90 -18.13
N ILE A 65 -16.70 8.68 -17.04
CA ILE A 65 -16.67 8.16 -15.67
C ILE A 65 -18.07 8.24 -15.10
N GLU A 66 -18.59 7.11 -14.65
CA GLU A 66 -19.85 7.06 -13.92
C GLU A 66 -19.74 7.85 -12.59
N PRO A 67 -20.73 8.66 -12.20
CA PRO A 67 -20.66 9.47 -10.98
C PRO A 67 -20.33 8.65 -9.71
N SER A 68 -20.87 7.44 -9.60
CA SER A 68 -20.62 6.50 -8.49
C SER A 68 -19.13 6.09 -8.41
N ALA A 69 -18.51 5.81 -9.56
CA ALA A 69 -17.09 5.49 -9.65
C ALA A 69 -16.22 6.70 -9.29
N LEU A 70 -16.61 7.91 -9.73
CA LEU A 70 -15.88 9.13 -9.41
C LEU A 70 -15.87 9.42 -7.90
N GLU A 71 -17.01 9.27 -7.23
CA GLU A 71 -17.12 9.41 -5.77
C GLU A 71 -16.26 8.37 -5.05
N PHE A 72 -16.29 7.12 -5.50
CA PHE A 72 -15.47 6.05 -4.94
C PHE A 72 -13.96 6.34 -5.06
N LEU A 73 -13.51 6.83 -6.23
CA LEU A 73 -12.12 7.22 -6.43
C LEU A 73 -11.72 8.37 -5.48
N LYS A 74 -12.54 9.42 -5.37
CA LYS A 74 -12.29 10.56 -4.48
C LYS A 74 -12.17 10.13 -3.00
N ASN A 75 -13.07 9.26 -2.54
CA ASN A 75 -13.06 8.78 -1.16
C ASN A 75 -11.85 7.89 -0.85
N ASN A 76 -11.41 7.05 -1.79
CA ASN A 76 -10.25 6.17 -1.60
C ASN A 76 -8.90 6.89 -1.80
N LEU A 77 -8.90 8.06 -2.45
CA LEU A 77 -7.74 8.93 -2.55
C LEU A 77 -7.48 9.72 -1.27
N ALA A 78 -8.47 9.83 -0.37
CA ALA A 78 -8.28 10.44 0.94
C ALA A 78 -7.10 9.76 1.66
N LYS A 79 -6.10 10.57 2.00
CA LYS A 79 -4.84 10.10 2.59
C LYS A 79 -5.14 9.19 3.78
N LYS A 80 -4.83 7.88 3.66
CA LYS A 80 -4.61 7.06 4.84
C LYS A 80 -3.46 7.70 5.60
N GLU A 81 -3.77 8.43 6.68
CA GLU A 81 -2.77 8.98 7.58
C GLU A 81 -2.02 7.82 8.24
N THR A 82 -0.90 7.42 7.66
CA THR A 82 0.04 6.54 8.36
C THR A 82 0.70 7.34 9.48
N LYS A 83 0.15 7.24 10.69
CA LYS A 83 0.80 7.75 11.90
C LYS A 83 1.92 6.79 12.29
N PHE A 84 3.16 7.28 12.29
CA PHE A 84 4.28 6.55 12.86
C PHE A 84 4.11 6.49 14.38
N ILE A 85 3.59 5.37 14.89
CA ILE A 85 3.52 5.12 16.33
C ILE A 85 4.85 4.50 16.77
N ARG A 86 5.68 5.27 17.48
CA ARG A 86 6.86 4.73 18.15
C ARG A 86 6.43 3.97 19.39
N ARG A 87 6.55 2.63 19.37
CA ARG A 87 6.40 1.81 20.58
C ARG A 87 7.62 2.01 21.48
N LYS A 88 7.43 2.56 22.69
CA LYS A 88 8.49 2.64 23.71
C LYS A 88 8.56 1.31 24.46
N PHE A 89 9.77 0.88 24.81
CA PHE A 89 9.96 -0.29 25.68
C PHE A 89 9.31 -0.03 27.05
N SER A 90 8.51 -0.99 27.53
CA SER A 90 7.87 -0.97 28.84
C SER A 90 8.31 -2.21 29.62
N PRO A 91 9.10 -2.07 30.71
CA PRO A 91 9.56 -3.19 31.52
C PRO A 91 8.43 -4.04 32.10
N ASN A 92 7.26 -3.43 32.33
CA ASN A 92 6.08 -4.10 32.90
C ASN A 92 5.42 -5.12 31.96
N LEU A 93 5.86 -5.17 30.69
CA LEU A 93 5.39 -6.14 29.71
C LEU A 93 6.30 -7.37 29.62
N LEU A 94 7.37 -7.44 30.41
CA LEU A 94 8.21 -8.63 30.51
C LEU A 94 7.51 -9.67 31.40
N GLU A 95 7.51 -10.93 30.98
CA GLU A 95 7.03 -12.05 31.82
C GLU A 95 7.85 -12.18 33.10
N LEU A 96 9.14 -11.82 33.03
CA LEU A 96 10.06 -11.79 34.16
C LEU A 96 10.68 -10.40 34.29
N PRO A 97 10.60 -9.76 35.47
CA PRO A 97 11.22 -8.46 35.69
C PRO A 97 12.75 -8.57 35.60
N PRO A 98 13.46 -7.51 35.16
CA PRO A 98 14.91 -7.49 35.15
C PRO A 98 15.48 -7.66 36.56
N LEU A 99 16.57 -8.39 36.67
CA LEU A 99 17.29 -8.57 37.93
C LEU A 99 17.97 -7.27 38.37
N GLU A 100 17.92 -7.01 39.68
CA GLU A 100 18.64 -5.92 40.31
C GLU A 100 20.08 -6.37 40.64
N GLY A 101 21.05 -5.58 40.18
CA GLY A 101 22.46 -5.81 40.48
C GLY A 101 22.89 -5.22 41.83
N LYS A 102 24.19 -5.31 42.13
CA LYS A 102 24.81 -4.67 43.30
C LYS A 102 25.35 -3.29 42.93
N PRO A 103 25.50 -2.36 43.89
CA PRO A 103 26.13 -1.06 43.65
C PRO A 103 27.53 -1.22 43.03
N PRO A 104 27.89 -0.46 41.98
CA PRO A 104 27.16 0.66 41.34
C PRO A 104 26.29 0.27 40.12
N PHE A 105 25.97 -1.02 39.95
CA PHE A 105 25.33 -1.56 38.74
C PHE A 105 23.95 -2.19 39.04
N GLU A 106 23.08 -1.45 39.71
CA GLU A 106 21.74 -1.94 40.10
C GLU A 106 20.85 -2.23 38.88
N ASN A 107 21.00 -1.47 37.78
CA ASN A 107 20.09 -1.51 36.62
C ASN A 107 20.70 -2.13 35.35
N PHE A 108 21.73 -2.97 35.48
CA PHE A 108 22.53 -3.47 34.36
C PHE A 108 21.68 -4.12 33.24
N GLN A 109 20.77 -5.04 33.59
CA GLN A 109 19.94 -5.73 32.58
C GLN A 109 18.99 -4.79 31.84
N LEU A 110 18.42 -3.83 32.55
CA LEU A 110 17.49 -2.85 31.96
C LEU A 110 18.23 -1.98 30.92
N ILE A 111 19.48 -1.61 31.21
CA ILE A 111 20.35 -0.87 30.30
C ILE A 111 20.66 -1.70 29.05
N ASP A 112 20.98 -2.98 29.22
CA ASP A 112 21.34 -3.87 28.10
C ASP A 112 20.14 -4.16 27.19
N ILE A 113 18.96 -4.40 27.76
CA ILE A 113 17.72 -4.55 26.99
C ILE A 113 17.42 -3.29 26.16
N LYS A 114 17.57 -2.11 26.75
CA LYS A 114 17.40 -0.84 26.03
C LYS A 114 18.44 -0.67 24.91
N LYS A 115 19.69 -1.08 25.13
CA LYS A 115 20.74 -1.06 24.12
C LYS A 115 20.41 -2.01 22.96
N GLY A 116 20.05 -3.27 23.25
CA GLY A 116 19.68 -4.23 22.21
C GLY A 116 18.48 -3.78 21.36
N ILE A 117 17.41 -3.27 21.99
CA ILE A 117 16.24 -2.75 21.26
C ILE A 117 16.60 -1.54 20.40
N SER A 118 17.53 -0.69 20.84
CA SER A 118 17.92 0.52 20.11
C SER A 118 18.97 0.26 19.01
N GLN A 119 19.75 -0.82 19.12
CA GLN A 119 20.76 -1.23 18.13
C GLN A 119 20.14 -1.89 16.88
N ASN A 120 18.99 -2.56 17.00
CA ASN A 120 18.30 -3.22 15.86
C ASN A 120 17.78 -2.27 14.75
N ARG A 121 18.10 -0.98 14.79
CA ARG A 121 17.75 -0.04 13.71
C ARG A 121 18.74 -0.04 12.55
N LEU A 122 19.97 -0.53 12.74
CA LEU A 122 20.96 -0.70 11.68
C LEU A 122 21.78 -1.97 11.99
N MET A 123 21.52 -3.03 11.23
CA MET A 123 22.38 -4.22 11.10
C MET A 123 22.35 -5.25 12.25
N LEU A 124 21.28 -6.04 12.33
CA LEU A 124 21.40 -7.45 12.72
C LEU A 124 21.83 -8.26 11.48
N ALA A 125 23.03 -7.98 10.97
CA ALA A 125 23.72 -8.86 10.03
C ALA A 125 24.88 -9.53 10.77
N HIS A 126 24.56 -10.15 11.90
CA HIS A 126 25.43 -11.15 12.50
C HIS A 126 24.71 -12.50 12.35
N GLU A 127 25.24 -13.29 11.40
CA GLU A 127 25.03 -14.73 11.22
C GLU A 127 23.87 -15.24 10.33
N MET A 128 23.38 -14.46 9.35
CA MET A 128 22.82 -15.07 8.14
C MET A 128 23.80 -14.84 6.99
N GLY A 129 24.70 -15.79 6.80
CA GLY A 129 25.53 -15.87 5.60
C GLY A 129 24.63 -15.99 4.37
N LEU A 130 24.69 -14.99 3.50
CA LEU A 130 24.26 -15.04 2.12
C LEU A 130 25.33 -14.27 1.33
N GLY A 131 26.34 -14.89 0.72
CA GLY A 131 26.39 -16.30 0.30
C GLY A 131 25.35 -16.55 -0.76
#